data_AF-A0A522N6H2-F1
#
_entry.id   AF-A0A522N6H2-F1
#
_cell.length_a   1.000
_cell.length_b   1.000
_cell.length_c   1.000
_cell.angle_alpha   90.00
_cell.angle_beta   90.00
_cell.angle_gamma   90.00
#
_symmetry.space_group_name_H-M   'P 1'
#
loop_
_entity.id
_entity.type
_entity.pdbx_description
1 polymer ?
#
loop_
_entity_poly.entity_id
_entity_poly.type
_entity_poly.pdbx_seq_one_letter_code
_entity_poly.pdbx_strand_id
1 'polypeptide(L)'
;MPRHAAGRLGGAASGWGTGTGPCPTGCLLVAVRRPLVSLFLAAGLALAAPAARSSDYRIDTRRSHAEFAIRLLWVHTITGRFTQITGSVKLDPHGLATIDASIAANSIVMSSARVRRWVLAPEFFDAAHYPTIHFRSAPVALATLTAGGTLNGQLRLRGGVRPVRFELLPASCTTLTAATCLIEVRGHISRSAFGMRSHRATLSDRVQLALLIALDPIALPVSCRACPCARSSCSACSPPPCCCRAARCRERRFAVPMR
;
A
#
# COMPACT_ATOMS: atom_id res chain seq x y z
N MET A 1 -23.35 44.84 56.19
CA MET A 1 -24.23 44.04 57.06
C MET A 1 -24.15 42.58 56.62
N PRO A 2 -24.11 41.63 57.58
CA PRO A 2 -23.44 40.33 57.47
C PRO A 2 -24.44 39.20 57.11
N ARG A 3 -24.01 37.95 56.86
CA ARG A 3 -23.86 36.87 57.86
C ARG A 3 -23.26 35.65 57.15
N HIS A 4 -22.10 35.15 57.60
CA HIS A 4 -21.92 33.90 58.39
C HIS A 4 -22.04 32.61 57.54
N ALA A 5 -21.26 31.54 57.74
CA ALA A 5 -20.11 31.25 58.59
C ALA A 5 -19.58 29.83 58.25
N ALA A 6 -18.31 29.60 58.60
CA ALA A 6 -17.68 28.40 59.20
C ALA A 6 -17.86 26.99 58.56
N GLY A 7 -16.91 26.06 58.65
CA GLY A 7 -15.61 25.98 59.34
C GLY A 7 -14.93 24.63 59.01
N ARG A 8 -13.60 24.63 58.78
CA ARG A 8 -12.52 24.04 59.63
C ARG A 8 -12.63 22.51 59.87
N LEU A 9 -11.78 21.69 59.23
CA LEU A 9 -10.41 21.23 59.60
C LEU A 9 -10.31 20.41 60.91
N GLY A 10 -9.73 19.21 60.81
CA GLY A 10 -8.68 18.76 61.73
C GLY A 10 -8.83 17.37 62.40
N GLY A 11 -7.72 16.61 62.39
CA GLY A 11 -7.31 15.62 63.41
C GLY A 11 -7.79 14.17 63.18
N ALA A 12 -6.98 13.16 62.85
CA ALA A 12 -5.74 12.62 63.42
C ALA A 12 -5.90 11.76 64.71
N ALA A 13 -5.55 10.48 64.53
CA ALA A 13 -4.75 9.61 65.41
C ALA A 13 -5.29 9.04 66.76
N SER A 14 -5.22 7.69 66.81
CA SER A 14 -4.56 6.82 67.83
C SER A 14 -5.14 6.60 69.24
N GLY A 15 -4.98 5.35 69.73
CA GLY A 15 -4.97 4.94 71.15
C GLY A 15 -5.96 3.80 71.49
N TRP A 16 -5.57 2.52 71.55
CA TRP A 16 -5.13 1.72 72.74
C TRP A 16 -6.25 1.48 73.77
N GLY A 17 -6.50 0.33 74.39
CA GLY A 17 -5.95 -1.03 74.49
C GLY A 17 -6.96 -1.86 75.32
N THR A 18 -6.88 -3.20 75.41
CA THR A 18 -6.34 -3.93 76.57
C THR A 18 -6.63 -5.42 76.38
N GLY A 19 -5.74 -6.29 76.85
CA GLY A 19 -5.93 -7.75 76.82
C GLY A 19 -4.66 -8.50 77.20
N THR A 20 -4.44 -8.63 78.50
CA THR A 20 -3.31 -9.25 79.21
C THR A 20 -3.27 -10.78 79.12
N GLY A 21 -2.07 -11.36 79.09
CA GLY A 21 -1.81 -12.76 79.44
C GLY A 21 -0.34 -13.16 79.24
N PRO A 22 0.40 -13.53 80.30
CA PRO A 22 1.80 -13.97 80.19
C PRO A 22 1.93 -15.50 80.30
N CYS A 23 2.92 -16.09 79.62
CA CYS A 23 3.69 -17.24 80.12
C CYS A 23 4.96 -17.47 79.28
N PRO A 24 6.02 -18.05 79.87
CA PRO A 24 7.40 -17.70 79.54
C PRO A 24 8.21 -18.82 78.85
N THR A 25 9.39 -18.45 78.37
CA THR A 25 10.62 -19.26 78.24
C THR A 25 10.54 -20.61 77.50
N GLY A 26 11.18 -20.67 76.34
CA GLY A 26 11.56 -21.94 75.72
C GLY A 26 12.15 -21.78 74.34
N CYS A 27 13.40 -21.34 74.25
CA CYS A 27 14.20 -21.52 73.03
C CYS A 27 14.32 -23.02 72.72
N LEU A 28 13.77 -23.46 71.59
CA LEU A 28 14.20 -24.70 70.96
C LEU A 28 14.32 -24.48 69.45
N LEU A 29 15.56 -24.35 69.00
CA LEU A 29 15.94 -24.43 67.61
C LEU A 29 15.65 -25.85 67.12
N VAL A 30 14.68 -26.02 66.23
CA VAL A 30 14.52 -27.25 65.44
C VAL A 30 14.70 -26.89 63.97
N ALA A 31 15.79 -27.42 63.41
CA ALA A 31 16.18 -27.31 62.02
C ALA A 31 15.05 -27.81 61.10
N VAL A 32 14.42 -26.89 60.36
CA VAL A 32 13.45 -27.22 59.33
C VAL A 32 14.22 -27.78 58.13
N ARG A 33 14.09 -29.10 57.93
CA ARG A 33 14.46 -29.82 56.71
C ARG A 33 13.84 -29.10 55.51
N ARG A 34 14.70 -28.62 54.59
CA ARG A 34 14.30 -28.05 53.30
C ARG A 34 13.49 -29.07 52.48
N PRO A 35 12.22 -28.82 52.14
CA PRO A 35 11.57 -29.59 51.11
C PRO A 35 12.00 -29.06 49.74
N LEU A 36 12.52 -29.97 48.91
CA LEU A 36 12.61 -29.84 47.46
C LEU A 36 11.21 -29.50 46.91
N VAL A 37 10.98 -28.26 46.50
CA VAL A 37 9.72 -27.85 45.88
C VAL A 37 10.00 -27.22 44.51
N SER A 38 9.54 -27.97 43.50
CA SER A 38 9.13 -27.57 42.15
C SER A 38 9.90 -26.44 41.46
N LEU A 39 10.77 -26.85 40.54
CA LEU A 39 11.22 -26.05 39.41
C LEU A 39 9.98 -25.72 38.55
N PHE A 40 9.48 -24.49 38.70
CA PHE A 40 8.39 -23.94 37.90
C PHE A 40 8.79 -23.97 36.42
N LEU A 41 8.05 -24.77 35.64
CA LEU A 41 8.09 -24.79 34.19
C LEU A 41 7.50 -23.46 33.70
N ALA A 42 8.34 -22.45 33.49
CA ALA A 42 7.96 -21.21 32.85
C ALA A 42 7.64 -21.50 31.37
N ALA A 43 6.39 -21.92 31.11
CA ALA A 43 5.86 -22.04 29.77
C ALA A 43 5.85 -20.64 29.13
N GLY A 44 6.83 -20.39 28.26
CA GLY A 44 6.92 -19.17 27.47
C GLY A 44 5.67 -19.02 26.61
N LEU A 45 4.79 -18.09 26.99
CA LEU A 45 3.76 -17.56 26.10
C LEU A 45 4.47 -16.83 24.96
N ALA A 46 4.73 -17.53 23.87
CA ALA A 46 5.07 -16.91 22.60
C ALA A 46 3.84 -16.12 22.15
N LEU A 47 3.84 -14.79 22.35
CA LEU A 47 2.90 -13.89 21.70
C LEU A 47 3.11 -14.03 20.19
N ALA A 48 2.24 -14.80 19.54
CA ALA A 48 2.09 -14.76 18.10
C ALA A 48 1.58 -13.36 17.75
N ALA A 49 2.50 -12.46 17.37
CA ALA A 49 2.14 -11.17 16.83
C ALA A 49 1.24 -11.41 15.59
N PRO A 50 0.11 -10.69 15.45
CA PRO A 50 -0.70 -10.81 14.24
C PRO A 50 0.17 -10.42 13.05
N ALA A 51 0.38 -11.35 12.13
CA ALA A 51 0.94 -11.02 10.84
C ALA A 51 -0.06 -10.07 10.16
N ALA A 52 0.25 -8.78 10.18
CA ALA A 52 -0.50 -7.79 9.43
C ALA A 52 -0.53 -8.26 7.97
N ARG A 53 -1.71 -8.65 7.49
CA ARG A 53 -1.92 -8.98 6.08
C ARG A 53 -1.95 -7.66 5.32
N SER A 54 -0.78 -7.11 5.04
CA SER A 54 -0.61 -6.10 4.00
C SER A 54 -0.88 -6.79 2.66
N SER A 55 -2.10 -6.64 2.13
CA SER A 55 -2.39 -7.04 0.76
C SER A 55 -1.96 -5.90 -0.14
N ASP A 56 -0.82 -6.05 -0.81
CA ASP A 56 -0.45 -5.14 -1.89
C ASP A 56 -1.50 -5.25 -3.01
N TYR A 57 -1.72 -4.15 -3.73
CA TYR A 57 -2.63 -4.09 -4.86
C TYR A 57 -1.86 -3.84 -6.16
N ARG A 58 -2.36 -4.33 -7.28
CA ARG A 58 -1.89 -3.95 -8.62
C ARG A 58 -2.94 -3.11 -9.31
N ILE A 59 -2.49 -2.20 -10.17
CA ILE A 59 -3.39 -1.47 -11.06
C ILE A 59 -3.86 -2.43 -12.16
N ASP A 60 -5.18 -2.53 -12.34
CA ASP A 60 -5.77 -3.26 -13.46
C ASP A 60 -5.75 -2.39 -14.71
N THR A 61 -4.82 -2.71 -15.62
CA THR A 61 -4.63 -1.99 -16.89
C THR A 61 -5.87 -1.98 -17.79
N ARG A 62 -6.74 -2.99 -17.72
CA ARG A 62 -7.91 -3.08 -18.62
C ARG A 62 -9.05 -2.17 -18.18
N ARG A 63 -9.17 -1.94 -16.87
CA ARG A 63 -10.19 -1.07 -16.27
C ARG A 63 -9.68 0.33 -15.95
N SER A 64 -8.38 0.55 -16.03
CA SER A 64 -7.75 1.85 -15.72
C SER A 64 -7.41 2.64 -16.97
N HIS A 65 -7.60 3.96 -16.91
CA HIS A 65 -7.19 4.88 -17.98
C HIS A 65 -6.92 6.28 -17.42
N ALA A 66 -6.15 7.06 -18.18
CA ALA A 66 -5.79 8.43 -17.83
C ALA A 66 -6.10 9.33 -19.01
N GLU A 67 -6.90 10.35 -18.76
CA GLU A 67 -7.30 11.35 -19.74
C GLU A 67 -6.58 12.65 -19.46
N PHE A 68 -6.25 13.36 -20.54
CA PHE A 68 -5.79 14.72 -20.47
C PHE A 68 -6.59 15.62 -21.40
N ALA A 69 -6.69 16.89 -21.00
CA ALA A 69 -7.28 17.95 -21.81
C ALA A 69 -6.39 19.19 -21.81
N ILE A 70 -6.16 19.75 -22.99
CA ILE A 70 -5.38 20.98 -23.18
C ILE A 70 -6.15 21.93 -24.11
N ARG A 71 -6.16 23.21 -23.75
CA ARG A 71 -6.80 24.26 -24.57
C ARG A 71 -5.86 24.72 -25.68
N LEU A 72 -6.40 24.88 -26.88
CA LEU A 72 -5.78 25.43 -28.09
C LEU A 72 -6.54 26.70 -28.50
N LEU A 73 -5.81 27.80 -28.67
CA LEU A 73 -6.31 29.12 -29.07
C LEU A 73 -7.49 29.62 -28.23
N TRP A 74 -7.59 29.18 -26.97
CA TRP A 74 -8.70 29.46 -26.04
C TRP A 74 -10.09 28.96 -26.45
N VAL A 75 -10.25 28.47 -27.69
CA VAL A 75 -11.53 28.04 -28.26
C VAL A 75 -11.66 26.52 -28.30
N HIS A 76 -10.59 25.83 -28.68
CA HIS A 76 -10.62 24.38 -28.89
C HIS A 76 -9.98 23.64 -27.73
N THR A 77 -10.47 22.42 -27.46
CA THR A 77 -9.85 21.53 -26.47
C THR A 77 -9.39 20.27 -27.18
N ILE A 78 -8.11 19.97 -27.05
CA ILE A 78 -7.52 18.71 -27.50
C ILE A 78 -7.57 17.75 -26.31
N THR A 79 -8.14 16.57 -26.53
CA THR A 79 -8.22 15.51 -25.52
C THR A 79 -7.48 14.26 -26.00
N GLY A 80 -6.96 13.50 -25.05
CA GLY A 80 -6.36 12.20 -25.31
C GLY A 80 -6.45 11.31 -24.09
N ARG A 81 -6.40 9.99 -24.32
CA ARG A 81 -6.55 8.97 -23.28
C ARG A 81 -5.45 7.93 -23.38
N PHE A 82 -4.72 7.71 -22.30
CA PHE A 82 -3.77 6.61 -22.15
C PHE A 82 -4.49 5.36 -21.67
N THR A 83 -4.21 4.23 -22.32
CA THR A 83 -4.88 2.95 -22.06
C THR A 83 -3.98 1.91 -21.41
N GLN A 84 -2.66 2.14 -21.39
CA GLN A 84 -1.71 1.23 -20.74
C GLN A 84 -1.15 1.87 -19.48
N ILE A 85 -1.90 1.71 -18.39
CA ILE A 85 -1.47 2.08 -17.04
C ILE A 85 -1.18 0.79 -16.27
N THR A 86 0.01 0.74 -15.70
CA THR A 86 0.48 -0.38 -14.88
C THR A 86 1.01 0.18 -13.58
N GLY A 87 1.07 -0.65 -12.54
CA GLY A 87 1.63 -0.21 -11.27
C GLY A 87 1.20 -1.06 -10.09
N SER A 88 1.66 -0.66 -8.92
CA SER A 88 1.37 -1.31 -7.65
C SER A 88 1.11 -0.28 -6.56
N VAL A 89 0.25 -0.65 -5.62
CA VAL A 89 0.04 0.03 -4.35
C VAL A 89 0.60 -0.88 -3.27
N LYS A 90 1.66 -0.43 -2.61
CA LYS A 90 2.33 -1.19 -1.55
C LYS A 90 1.93 -0.65 -0.20
N LEU A 91 1.54 -1.53 0.72
CA LEU A 91 1.17 -1.14 2.08
C LEU A 91 2.30 -1.45 3.04
N ASP A 92 2.65 -0.46 3.86
CA ASP A 92 3.62 -0.64 4.93
C ASP A 92 2.96 -1.23 6.20
N PRO A 93 3.76 -1.65 7.21
CA PRO A 93 3.23 -2.16 8.47
C PRO A 93 2.44 -1.14 9.30
N HIS A 94 2.53 0.16 8.95
CA HIS A 94 1.83 1.25 9.61
C HIS A 94 0.50 1.60 8.93
N GLY A 95 0.12 0.88 7.87
CA GLY A 95 -1.13 1.10 7.13
C GLY A 95 -1.06 2.25 6.12
N LEU A 96 0.14 2.75 5.81
CA LEU A 96 0.36 3.72 4.75
C LEU A 96 0.60 2.99 3.43
N ALA A 97 -0.07 3.47 2.39
CA ALA A 97 0.06 3.03 1.02
C ALA A 97 1.04 3.93 0.25
N THR A 98 1.92 3.31 -0.53
CA THR A 98 2.77 3.98 -1.53
C THR A 98 2.38 3.49 -2.91
N ILE A 99 2.05 4.41 -3.81
CA ILE A 99 1.62 4.13 -5.18
C ILE A 99 2.83 4.30 -6.10
N ASP A 100 3.09 3.31 -6.94
CA ASP A 100 4.06 3.36 -8.03
C ASP A 100 3.34 3.01 -9.33
N ALA A 101 3.21 3.97 -10.24
CA ALA A 101 2.46 3.86 -11.47
C ALA A 101 3.30 4.23 -12.69
N SER A 102 3.14 3.46 -13.76
CA SER A 102 3.81 3.64 -15.05
C SER A 102 2.80 3.67 -16.17
N ILE A 103 2.93 4.64 -17.07
CA ILE A 103 2.11 4.80 -18.26
C ILE A 103 3.01 4.73 -19.49
N ALA A 104 2.65 3.89 -20.46
CA ALA A 104 3.33 3.86 -21.74
C ALA A 104 2.88 5.04 -22.61
N ALA A 105 3.81 5.91 -23.02
CA ALA A 105 3.50 7.13 -23.77
C ALA A 105 2.85 6.81 -25.14
N ASN A 106 3.23 5.69 -25.77
CA ASN A 106 2.67 5.21 -27.04
C ASN A 106 1.22 4.69 -26.94
N SER A 107 0.71 4.45 -25.74
CA SER A 107 -0.66 3.95 -25.50
C SER A 107 -1.73 5.02 -25.63
N ILE A 108 -1.35 6.25 -25.98
CA ILE A 108 -2.25 7.36 -26.21
C ILE A 108 -3.23 7.08 -27.37
N VAL A 109 -4.52 7.23 -27.07
CA VAL A 109 -5.63 7.18 -28.01
C VAL A 109 -6.19 8.59 -28.15
N MET A 110 -6.34 9.04 -29.39
CA MET A 110 -6.91 10.34 -29.74
C MET A 110 -7.79 10.15 -30.99
N SER A 111 -8.75 11.04 -31.20
CA SER A 111 -9.63 11.00 -32.38
C SER A 111 -8.89 11.21 -33.71
N SER A 112 -7.84 12.04 -33.71
CA SER A 112 -7.05 12.33 -34.92
C SER A 112 -5.68 11.67 -34.87
N ALA A 113 -5.41 10.80 -35.85
CA ALA A 113 -4.09 10.17 -36.02
C ALA A 113 -2.97 11.20 -36.26
N ARG A 114 -3.29 12.33 -36.93
CA ARG A 114 -2.34 13.42 -37.16
C ARG A 114 -1.96 14.09 -35.85
N VAL A 115 -2.94 14.43 -35.00
CA VAL A 115 -2.68 15.04 -33.69
C VAL A 115 -1.95 14.06 -32.78
N ARG A 116 -2.31 12.77 -32.80
CA ARG A 116 -1.57 11.74 -32.06
C ARG A 116 -0.09 11.71 -32.43
N ARG A 117 0.26 11.69 -33.72
CA ARG A 117 1.66 11.69 -34.17
C ARG A 117 2.39 12.95 -33.68
N TRP A 118 1.73 14.10 -33.74
CA TRP A 118 2.28 15.36 -33.29
C TRP A 118 2.56 15.36 -31.77
N VAL A 119 1.60 14.89 -30.98
CA VAL A 119 1.73 14.79 -29.51
C VAL A 119 2.85 13.83 -29.07
N LEU A 120 3.12 12.78 -29.86
CA LEU A 120 4.20 11.83 -29.59
C LEU A 120 5.60 12.32 -30.05
N ALA A 121 5.65 13.40 -30.82
CA ALA A 121 6.89 13.91 -31.42
C ALA A 121 7.85 14.49 -30.37
N PRO A 122 9.13 14.71 -30.72
CA PRO A 122 10.17 15.19 -29.81
C PRO A 122 9.86 16.51 -29.11
N GLU A 123 9.00 17.34 -29.68
CA GLU A 123 8.61 18.63 -29.09
C GLU A 123 7.66 18.50 -27.89
N PHE A 124 6.92 17.39 -27.76
CA PHE A 124 5.97 17.13 -26.68
C PHE A 124 6.40 15.96 -25.80
N PHE A 125 5.76 14.78 -25.93
CA PHE A 125 6.09 13.63 -25.10
C PHE A 125 7.44 13.00 -25.45
N ASP A 126 7.88 13.14 -26.71
CA ASP A 126 9.11 12.52 -27.22
C ASP A 126 9.15 11.02 -26.90
N ALA A 127 8.12 10.29 -27.32
CA ALA A 127 7.93 8.90 -26.92
C ALA A 127 9.01 7.95 -27.44
N ALA A 128 9.83 8.38 -28.41
CA ALA A 128 11.00 7.64 -28.89
C ALA A 128 12.11 7.58 -27.82
N HIS A 129 12.39 8.69 -27.13
CA HIS A 129 13.43 8.76 -26.09
C HIS A 129 12.87 8.54 -24.68
N TYR A 130 11.61 8.91 -24.46
CA TYR A 130 10.92 8.82 -23.17
C TYR A 130 9.63 8.00 -23.29
N PRO A 131 9.73 6.67 -23.47
CA PRO A 131 8.56 5.82 -23.71
C PRO A 131 7.65 5.67 -22.48
N THR A 132 8.12 6.04 -21.28
CA THR A 132 7.42 5.80 -20.02
C THR A 132 7.26 7.09 -19.21
N ILE A 133 6.03 7.36 -18.80
CA ILE A 133 5.67 8.35 -17.79
C ILE A 133 5.55 7.62 -16.46
N HIS A 134 6.20 8.10 -15.41
CA HIS A 134 6.26 7.41 -14.12
C HIS A 134 5.79 8.33 -13.00
N PHE A 135 4.95 7.82 -12.11
CA PHE A 135 4.47 8.53 -10.93
C PHE A 135 4.73 7.70 -9.69
N ARG A 136 5.29 8.34 -8.66
CA ARG A 136 5.46 7.75 -7.32
C ARG A 136 4.85 8.65 -6.27
N SER A 137 3.90 8.14 -5.50
CA SER A 137 3.27 8.92 -4.43
C SER A 137 4.18 9.08 -3.21
N ALA A 138 3.90 10.11 -2.41
CA ALA A 138 4.23 10.08 -0.99
C ALA A 138 3.34 9.03 -0.27
N PRO A 139 3.75 8.54 0.91
CA PRO A 139 2.91 7.68 1.73
C PRO A 139 1.56 8.35 2.05
N VAL A 140 0.47 7.60 1.89
CA VAL A 140 -0.91 8.06 2.08
C VAL A 140 -1.69 6.99 2.81
N ALA A 141 -2.60 7.35 3.72
CA ALA A 141 -3.43 6.36 4.40
C ALA A 141 -4.29 5.58 3.39
N LEU A 142 -4.39 4.25 3.53
CA LEU A 142 -5.17 3.43 2.59
C LEU A 142 -6.62 3.93 2.45
N ALA A 143 -7.23 4.37 3.54
CA ALA A 143 -8.59 4.90 3.57
C ALA A 143 -8.77 6.14 2.69
N THR A 144 -7.72 6.94 2.44
CA THR A 144 -7.78 8.11 1.56
C THR A 144 -8.07 7.72 0.10
N LEU A 145 -7.73 6.48 -0.31
CA LEU A 145 -8.02 6.01 -1.67
C LEU A 145 -9.51 5.88 -1.96
N THR A 146 -10.35 5.68 -0.93
CA THR A 146 -11.82 5.64 -1.07
C THR A 146 -12.50 6.87 -0.48
N ALA A 147 -12.00 7.41 0.63
CA ALA A 147 -12.57 8.61 1.25
C ALA A 147 -12.32 9.90 0.44
N GLY A 148 -11.37 9.87 -0.49
CA GLY A 148 -10.89 11.06 -1.18
C GLY A 148 -9.89 11.86 -0.34
N GLY A 149 -9.29 12.88 -0.95
CA GLY A 149 -8.29 13.73 -0.32
C GLY A 149 -7.20 14.18 -1.28
N THR A 150 -6.01 14.44 -0.74
CA THR A 150 -4.86 14.89 -1.52
C THR A 150 -3.86 13.76 -1.74
N LEU A 151 -3.41 13.60 -2.98
CA LEU A 151 -2.35 12.69 -3.36
C LEU A 151 -1.13 13.49 -3.85
N ASN A 152 -0.11 13.58 -3.00
CA ASN A 152 1.16 14.18 -3.38
C ASN A 152 2.11 13.11 -3.93
N GLY A 153 2.98 13.50 -4.85
CA GLY A 153 3.99 12.58 -5.39
C GLY A 153 4.98 13.25 -6.31
N GLN A 154 5.85 12.43 -6.90
CA GLN A 154 6.80 12.83 -7.92
C GLN A 154 6.34 12.27 -9.27
N LEU A 155 6.22 13.15 -10.25
CA LEU A 155 5.93 12.79 -11.63
C LEU A 155 7.21 12.94 -12.45
N ARG A 156 7.61 11.85 -13.12
CA ARG A 156 8.63 11.83 -14.15
C ARG A 156 7.97 11.82 -15.51
N LEU A 157 8.22 12.87 -16.29
CA LEU A 157 7.67 13.07 -17.62
C LEU A 157 8.73 13.72 -18.50
N ARG A 158 9.01 13.10 -19.66
CA ARG A 158 10.01 13.57 -20.64
C ARG A 158 11.39 13.85 -20.00
N GLY A 159 11.85 12.92 -19.16
CA GLY A 159 13.13 13.02 -18.44
C GLY A 159 13.13 13.97 -17.22
N GLY A 160 12.16 14.88 -17.11
CA GLY A 160 12.04 15.78 -15.97
C GLY A 160 11.27 15.15 -14.82
N VAL A 161 11.76 15.29 -13.58
CA VAL A 161 11.06 14.90 -12.35
C VAL A 161 10.60 16.15 -11.60
N ARG A 162 9.31 16.21 -11.26
CA ARG A 162 8.70 17.32 -10.52
C ARG A 162 7.72 16.83 -9.46
N PRO A 163 7.63 17.51 -8.30
CA PRO A 163 6.55 17.26 -7.36
C PRO A 163 5.22 17.68 -7.99
N VAL A 164 4.19 16.87 -7.79
CA VAL A 164 2.82 17.14 -8.24
C VAL A 164 1.84 16.86 -7.10
N ARG A 165 0.72 17.57 -7.15
CA ARG A 165 -0.40 17.39 -6.22
C ARG A 165 -1.64 17.05 -7.04
N PHE A 166 -2.20 15.89 -6.76
CA PHE A 166 -3.46 15.44 -7.29
C PHE A 166 -4.53 15.38 -6.21
N GLU A 167 -5.78 15.37 -6.64
CA GLU A 167 -6.97 15.22 -5.81
C GLU A 167 -7.54 13.82 -6.05
N LEU A 168 -7.76 13.09 -4.97
CA LEU A 168 -8.53 11.86 -4.96
C LEU A 168 -9.97 12.21 -4.68
N LEU A 169 -10.89 11.82 -5.57
CA LEU A 169 -12.30 11.99 -5.29
C LEU A 169 -12.81 10.85 -4.40
N PRO A 170 -13.83 11.09 -3.56
CA PRO A 170 -14.48 10.04 -2.81
C PRO A 170 -15.06 8.98 -3.74
N ALA A 171 -14.65 7.73 -3.55
CA ALA A 171 -15.18 6.59 -4.26
C ALA A 171 -16.34 5.98 -3.47
N SER A 172 -17.39 5.53 -4.16
CA SER A 172 -18.57 4.93 -3.51
C SER A 172 -18.36 3.49 -3.04
N CYS A 173 -17.15 2.93 -3.20
CA CYS A 173 -16.84 1.55 -2.84
C CYS A 173 -16.32 1.44 -1.40
N THR A 174 -16.89 0.49 -0.64
CA THR A 174 -16.38 0.08 0.67
C THR A 174 -15.10 -0.76 0.56
N THR A 175 -14.94 -1.51 -0.54
CA THR A 175 -13.80 -2.41 -0.78
C THR A 175 -13.08 -2.02 -2.06
N LEU A 176 -11.77 -1.75 -1.96
CA LEU A 176 -10.91 -1.33 -3.08
C LEU A 176 -10.85 -2.32 -4.25
N THR A 177 -11.07 -3.60 -3.98
CA THR A 177 -11.00 -4.68 -4.98
C THR A 177 -12.35 -5.04 -5.58
N ALA A 178 -13.43 -4.33 -5.23
CA ALA A 178 -14.73 -4.59 -5.82
C ALA A 178 -14.67 -4.31 -7.33
N ALA A 179 -15.38 -5.11 -8.13
CA ALA A 179 -15.36 -4.99 -9.60
C ALA A 179 -15.82 -3.60 -10.10
N THR A 180 -16.67 -2.92 -9.32
CA THR A 180 -17.21 -1.58 -9.57
C THR A 180 -16.40 -0.46 -8.93
N CYS A 181 -15.36 -0.77 -8.15
CA CYS A 181 -14.56 0.24 -7.48
C CYS A 181 -13.61 0.91 -8.47
N LEU A 182 -13.86 2.18 -8.75
CA LEU A 182 -13.01 3.05 -9.55
C LEU A 182 -12.57 4.23 -8.69
N ILE A 183 -11.26 4.38 -8.54
CA ILE A 183 -10.66 5.52 -7.86
C ILE A 183 -10.48 6.61 -8.89
N GLU A 184 -11.15 7.74 -8.69
CA GLU A 184 -11.01 8.89 -9.56
C GLU A 184 -9.94 9.85 -9.02
N VAL A 185 -8.99 10.20 -9.88
CA VAL A 185 -7.90 11.13 -9.58
C VAL A 185 -8.00 12.32 -10.53
N ARG A 186 -8.00 13.53 -10.00
CA ARG A 186 -7.99 14.76 -10.80
C ARG A 186 -6.79 15.62 -10.47
N GLY A 187 -6.43 16.46 -11.43
CA GLY A 187 -5.49 17.55 -11.17
C GLY A 187 -5.04 18.22 -12.44
N HIS A 188 -3.93 18.93 -12.33
CA HIS A 188 -3.35 19.62 -13.47
C HIS A 188 -1.84 19.71 -13.35
N ILE A 189 -1.18 19.79 -14.50
CA ILE A 189 0.25 20.02 -14.59
C ILE A 189 0.55 21.18 -15.53
N SER A 190 1.72 21.78 -15.39
CA SER A 190 2.27 22.73 -16.36
C SER A 190 3.18 21.99 -17.33
N ARG A 191 2.91 22.08 -18.64
CA ARG A 191 3.74 21.43 -19.66
C ARG A 191 5.15 22.03 -19.71
N SER A 192 5.28 23.34 -19.51
CA SER A 192 6.58 24.03 -19.54
C SER A 192 7.50 23.63 -18.39
N ALA A 193 6.93 23.17 -17.26
CA ALA A 193 7.68 22.61 -16.13
C ALA A 193 8.42 21.31 -16.48
N PHE A 194 7.97 20.60 -17.52
CA PHE A 194 8.55 19.37 -18.08
C PHE A 194 9.25 19.59 -19.43
N GLY A 195 9.62 20.83 -19.76
CA GLY A 195 10.38 21.15 -20.97
C GLY A 195 9.56 21.24 -22.26
N MET A 196 8.25 20.96 -22.22
CA MET A 196 7.35 21.11 -23.37
C MET A 196 6.99 22.60 -23.57
N ARG A 197 7.92 23.39 -24.12
CA ARG A 197 7.79 24.86 -24.27
C ARG A 197 7.37 25.32 -25.67
N SER A 198 7.18 24.41 -26.62
CA SER A 198 6.71 24.75 -27.97
C SER A 198 5.32 25.38 -27.95
N HIS A 199 4.99 26.24 -28.93
CA HIS A 199 3.62 26.73 -29.16
C HIS A 199 2.94 27.42 -27.95
N ARG A 200 3.67 28.17 -27.11
CA ARG A 200 3.11 28.88 -25.92
C ARG A 200 2.05 29.93 -26.21
N ALA A 201 2.07 30.54 -27.39
CA ALA A 201 1.05 31.51 -27.78
C ALA A 201 -0.28 30.85 -28.15
N THR A 202 -0.28 29.58 -28.55
CA THR A 202 -1.46 28.90 -29.08
C THR A 202 -1.94 27.75 -28.20
N LEU A 203 -1.04 27.04 -27.51
CA LEU A 203 -1.39 25.97 -26.56
C LEU A 203 -1.26 26.45 -25.11
N SER A 204 -2.30 26.20 -24.31
CA SER A 204 -2.29 26.44 -22.87
C SER A 204 -1.10 25.75 -22.19
N ASP A 205 -0.50 26.40 -21.19
CA ASP A 205 0.54 25.77 -20.38
C ASP A 205 -0.04 24.76 -19.37
N ARG A 206 -1.26 25.02 -18.87
CA ARG A 206 -1.98 24.13 -17.96
C ARG A 206 -2.64 22.99 -18.76
N VAL A 207 -2.35 21.77 -18.35
CA VAL A 207 -2.95 20.52 -18.83
C VAL A 207 -3.79 19.94 -17.70
N GLN A 208 -5.07 19.68 -17.96
CA GLN A 208 -5.97 19.03 -17.01
C GLN A 208 -5.80 17.51 -17.13
N LEU A 209 -5.83 16.82 -15.99
CA LEU A 209 -5.70 15.37 -15.90
C LEU A 209 -6.90 14.80 -15.14
N ALA A 210 -7.47 13.72 -15.67
CA ALA A 210 -8.50 12.93 -15.02
C ALA A 210 -8.15 11.46 -15.21
N LEU A 211 -8.02 10.71 -14.13
CA LEU A 211 -7.66 9.30 -14.16
C LEU A 211 -8.73 8.49 -13.46
N LEU A 212 -9.06 7.35 -14.04
CA LEU A 212 -9.90 6.32 -13.42
C LEU A 212 -9.03 5.09 -13.24
N ILE A 213 -8.85 4.68 -11.99
CA ILE A 213 -7.94 3.59 -11.61
C ILE A 213 -8.74 2.49 -10.92
N ALA A 214 -8.60 1.27 -11.42
CA ALA A 214 -9.11 0.06 -10.79
C ALA A 214 -7.94 -0.73 -10.18
N LEU A 215 -8.18 -1.35 -9.03
CA LEU A 215 -7.19 -2.15 -8.33
C LEU A 215 -7.62 -3.62 -8.24
N ASP A 216 -6.64 -4.51 -8.38
CA ASP A 216 -6.78 -5.93 -8.10
C ASP A 216 -5.85 -6.31 -6.93
N PRO A 217 -6.24 -7.26 -6.08
CA PRO A 217 -5.34 -7.77 -5.06
C PRO A 217 -4.15 -8.47 -5.72
N ILE A 218 -2.95 -8.21 -5.20
CA ILE A 218 -1.79 -9.05 -5.50
C ILE A 218 -1.98 -10.30 -4.64
N ALA A 219 -2.43 -11.37 -5.28
CA ALA A 219 -2.30 -12.68 -4.68
C ALA A 219 -0.78 -12.91 -4.51
N LEU A 220 -0.30 -12.85 -3.27
CA LEU A 220 0.98 -13.47 -2.93
C LEU A 220 0.93 -14.89 -3.52
N PRO A 221 1.98 -15.35 -4.22
CA PRO A 221 1.99 -16.73 -4.68
C PRO A 221 1.71 -17.57 -3.46
N VAL A 222 0.57 -18.26 -3.48
CA VAL A 222 0.18 -19.22 -2.46
C VAL A 222 1.39 -20.12 -2.30
N SER A 223 2.14 -19.93 -1.21
CA SER A 223 3.14 -20.91 -0.77
C SER A 223 2.40 -22.22 -0.84
N CYS A 224 2.86 -23.14 -1.70
CA CYS A 224 2.26 -24.44 -1.86
C CYS A 224 1.99 -24.96 -0.45
N ARG A 225 0.71 -25.01 -0.04
CA ARG A 225 0.34 -25.70 1.18
C ARG A 225 0.96 -27.08 1.00
N ALA A 226 1.85 -27.45 1.91
CA ALA A 226 2.52 -28.74 1.88
C ALA A 226 1.46 -29.79 1.54
N CYS A 227 1.59 -30.41 0.37
CA CYS A 227 0.69 -31.49 0.00
C CYS A 227 0.81 -32.53 1.11
N PRO A 228 -0.29 -32.93 1.77
CA PRO A 228 -0.26 -34.08 2.64
C PRO A 228 -0.20 -35.33 1.75
N CYS A 229 0.89 -35.51 1.00
CA CYS A 229 1.20 -36.78 0.35
C CYS A 229 1.84 -37.70 1.38
N ALA A 230 1.12 -37.94 2.49
CA ALA A 230 1.39 -39.08 3.34
C ALA A 230 0.67 -40.27 2.71
N ARG A 231 1.44 -41.13 2.02
CA ARG A 231 1.09 -42.52 1.65
C ARG A 231 -0.23 -42.71 0.89
N SER A 232 -0.17 -42.62 -0.44
CA SER A 232 -0.69 -43.61 -1.40
C SER A 232 -0.90 -42.97 -2.79
N SER A 233 -0.31 -43.61 -3.81
CA SER A 233 -0.58 -43.50 -5.26
C SER A 233 -0.94 -42.11 -5.85
N CYS A 234 0.03 -41.52 -6.58
CA CYS A 234 -0.12 -40.32 -7.41
C CYS A 234 -0.94 -40.53 -8.71
N SER A 235 -2.02 -41.31 -8.71
CA SER A 235 -2.80 -41.59 -9.94
C SER A 235 -4.14 -40.85 -10.04
N ALA A 236 -4.50 -39.99 -9.07
CA ALA A 236 -5.87 -39.45 -8.98
C ALA A 236 -5.99 -37.91 -8.94
N CYS A 237 -4.99 -37.15 -9.41
CA CYS A 237 -5.12 -35.70 -9.58
C CYS A 237 -5.18 -35.34 -11.08
N SER A 238 -6.37 -35.00 -11.54
CA SER A 238 -6.61 -34.31 -12.82
C SER A 238 -7.48 -33.08 -12.52
N PRO A 239 -7.19 -31.88 -13.05
CA PRO A 239 -6.18 -31.54 -14.05
C PRO A 239 -4.77 -31.41 -13.43
N PRO A 240 -3.67 -31.41 -14.22
CA PRO A 240 -2.33 -31.39 -13.67
C PRO A 240 -1.95 -29.97 -13.22
N PRO A 241 -1.65 -29.76 -11.93
CA PRO A 241 -0.54 -28.88 -11.62
C PRO A 241 0.48 -29.56 -10.71
N CYS A 242 1.74 -29.17 -10.90
CA CYS A 242 2.80 -29.29 -9.90
C CYS A 242 3.17 -30.72 -9.47
N CYS A 243 3.86 -31.45 -10.34
CA CYS A 243 4.80 -32.46 -9.86
C CYS A 243 5.96 -31.74 -9.14
N CYS A 244 5.95 -31.77 -7.81
CA CYS A 244 7.14 -31.54 -6.98
C CYS A 244 8.23 -32.54 -7.37
N ARG A 245 9.11 -32.17 -8.30
CA ARG A 245 10.35 -32.92 -8.55
C ARG A 245 11.36 -32.49 -7.48
N ALA A 246 11.34 -33.22 -6.37
CA ALA A 246 12.37 -33.15 -5.37
C ALA A 246 13.74 -33.55 -5.97
N ALA A 247 14.75 -32.76 -5.60
CA ALA A 247 16.17 -33.08 -5.55
C ALA A 247 16.97 -33.19 -6.86
N ARG A 248 17.99 -32.32 -6.92
CA ARG A 248 19.21 -32.32 -7.74
C ARG A 248 19.08 -31.66 -9.12
N CYS A 249 19.33 -30.34 -9.13
CA CYS A 249 20.17 -29.73 -10.15
C CYS A 249 21.44 -30.57 -10.33
N ARG A 250 21.53 -31.32 -11.43
CA ARG A 250 22.78 -31.67 -12.04
C ARG A 250 22.66 -31.30 -13.51
N GLU A 251 23.30 -30.20 -13.88
CA GLU A 251 23.48 -29.82 -15.28
C GLU A 251 23.97 -31.04 -16.07
N ARG A 252 23.15 -31.49 -17.02
CA ARG A 252 23.64 -32.27 -18.15
C ARG A 252 23.11 -31.58 -19.40
N ARG A 253 24.05 -30.92 -20.09
CA ARG A 253 23.93 -30.46 -21.47
C ARG A 253 23.26 -31.55 -22.30
N PHE A 254 22.19 -31.22 -23.01
CA PHE A 254 21.70 -32.04 -24.11
C PHE A 254 21.87 -31.26 -25.42
N ALA A 255 22.83 -31.75 -26.21
CA ALA A 255 22.94 -31.45 -27.61
C ALA A 255 21.73 -32.04 -28.35
N VAL A 256 21.20 -31.26 -29.30
CA VAL A 256 20.11 -31.64 -30.21
C VAL A 256 20.71 -32.38 -31.40
N PRO A 257 20.19 -33.56 -31.82
CA PRO A 257 20.34 -34.03 -33.18
C PRO A 257 19.09 -33.65 -33.99
N MET A 258 19.32 -32.98 -35.12
CA MET A 258 18.31 -32.81 -36.17
C MET A 258 18.06 -34.15 -36.89
N ARG A 259 16.78 -34.42 -37.16
CA ARG A 259 16.32 -35.11 -38.36
C ARG A 259 15.07 -34.42 -38.86
#